data_AF-A0A803V3A5-F1
#
_entry.id   AF-A0A803V3A5-F1
#
_cell.length_a   1.000
_cell.length_b   1.000
_cell.length_c   1.000
_cell.angle_alpha   90.00
_cell.angle_beta   90.00
_cell.angle_gamma   90.00
#
_symmetry.space_group_name_H-M   'P 1'
#
loop_
_entity.id
_entity.type
_entity.pdbx_description
1 polymer ?
#
loop_
_entity_poly.entity_id
_entity_poly.type
_entity_poly.pdbx_seq_one_letter_code
_entity_poly.pdbx_strand_id
1 'polypeptide(L)'
;MKKKLKKLEKAAPELIPIEDFITPLKYSESSRMRSLPALSPQESERRVLLLKKWCLFKQKQDEAEKKAIKGLVESQQEALRELRLESEELYQAAVRRDEGLFPFQRDGPTYTPPLPGYDPPEGKCIDITKVYTQ
;
A
#
# COMPACT_ATOMS: atom_id res chain seq x y z
N MET A 1 14.82 -34.87 25.81
CA MET A 1 14.11 -33.58 25.60
C MET A 1 15.03 -32.47 25.10
N LYS A 2 16.05 -32.03 25.84
CA LYS A 2 16.95 -30.91 25.44
C LYS A 2 17.59 -31.04 24.04
N LYS A 3 18.02 -32.25 23.63
CA LYS A 3 18.59 -32.49 22.30
C LYS A 3 17.58 -32.37 21.14
N LYS A 4 16.28 -32.59 21.40
CA LYS A 4 15.21 -32.47 20.39
C LYS A 4 14.81 -31.00 20.19
N LEU A 5 14.70 -30.23 21.27
CA LEU A 5 14.52 -28.77 21.24
C LEU A 5 15.64 -28.08 20.44
N LYS A 6 16.91 -28.38 20.75
CA LYS A 6 18.06 -27.84 20.00
C LYS A 6 18.09 -28.22 18.51
N LYS A 7 17.37 -29.27 18.10
CA LYS A 7 17.23 -29.63 16.68
C LYS A 7 16.09 -28.87 16.02
N LEU A 8 14.98 -28.66 16.72
CA LEU A 8 13.85 -27.84 16.27
C LEU A 8 14.22 -26.36 16.16
N GLU A 9 14.93 -25.80 17.14
CA GLU A 9 15.45 -24.43 17.09
C GLU A 9 16.44 -24.19 15.93
N LYS A 10 17.07 -25.26 15.44
CA LYS A 10 17.97 -25.22 14.28
C LYS A 10 17.24 -25.42 12.95
N ALA A 11 16.02 -25.96 12.97
CA ALA A 11 15.21 -26.09 11.77
C ALA A 11 14.70 -24.69 11.39
N ALA A 12 14.83 -24.33 10.12
CA ALA A 12 14.30 -23.06 9.64
C ALA A 12 12.76 -23.11 9.68
N PRO A 13 12.08 -22.11 10.25
CA PRO A 13 10.62 -22.07 10.23
C PRO A 13 10.12 -21.87 8.81
N GLU A 14 9.09 -22.63 8.41
CA GLU A 14 8.41 -22.45 7.14
C GLU A 14 7.49 -21.23 7.18
N LEU A 15 7.56 -20.36 6.18
CA LEU A 15 6.68 -19.20 6.12
C LEU A 15 5.25 -19.64 5.75
N ILE A 16 4.26 -19.01 6.38
CA ILE A 16 2.86 -19.18 6.00
C ILE A 16 2.73 -18.76 4.52
N PRO A 17 2.13 -19.59 3.65
CA PRO A 17 2.03 -19.28 2.23
C PRO A 17 1.07 -18.10 1.99
N ILE A 18 1.41 -17.27 1.01
CA ILE A 18 0.54 -16.18 0.54
C ILE A 18 -0.41 -16.75 -0.50
N GLU A 19 -1.66 -17.03 -0.10
CA GLU A 19 -2.65 -17.68 -0.98
C GLU A 19 -2.87 -16.89 -2.29
N ASP A 20 -2.85 -15.56 -2.25
CA ASP A 20 -3.06 -14.69 -3.42
C ASP A 20 -1.96 -14.82 -4.50
N PHE A 21 -0.77 -15.28 -4.13
CA PHE A 21 0.33 -15.50 -5.09
C PHE A 21 0.30 -16.89 -5.72
N ILE A 22 -0.48 -17.82 -5.14
CA ILE A 22 -0.55 -19.20 -5.60
C ILE A 22 -1.80 -19.36 -6.46
N THR A 23 -1.63 -19.55 -7.77
CA THR A 23 -2.76 -19.79 -8.68
C THR A 23 -3.50 -21.08 -8.29
N PRO A 24 -4.79 -21.01 -7.89
CA PRO A 24 -5.57 -22.20 -7.58
C PRO A 24 -5.75 -23.11 -8.81
N LEU A 25 -5.68 -24.43 -8.59
CA LEU A 25 -5.79 -25.44 -9.65
C LEU A 25 -7.09 -25.33 -10.48
N LYS A 26 -8.18 -24.84 -9.87
CA LYS A 26 -9.47 -24.59 -10.56
C LYS A 26 -9.36 -23.64 -11.76
N TYR A 27 -8.30 -22.84 -11.87
CA TYR A 27 -8.06 -21.94 -13.00
C TYR A 27 -7.20 -22.57 -14.11
N SER A 28 -6.66 -23.77 -13.90
CA SER A 28 -5.91 -24.51 -14.92
C SER A 28 -6.82 -25.24 -15.92
N GLU A 29 -8.12 -25.34 -15.63
CA GLU A 29 -9.12 -25.97 -16.49
C GLU A 29 -9.36 -25.14 -17.77
N SER A 30 -9.08 -25.70 -18.94
CA SER A 30 -9.28 -25.04 -20.23
C SER A 30 -10.75 -24.76 -20.56
N SER A 31 -11.69 -25.48 -19.93
CA SER A 31 -13.14 -25.26 -20.09
C SER A 31 -13.61 -23.88 -19.64
N ARG A 32 -12.82 -23.20 -18.81
CA ARG A 32 -13.11 -21.83 -18.32
C ARG A 32 -12.51 -20.75 -19.21
N MET A 33 -11.73 -21.12 -20.23
CA MET A 33 -11.08 -20.19 -21.14
C MET A 33 -12.11 -19.56 -22.08
N ARG A 34 -12.18 -18.23 -22.10
CA ARG A 34 -13.03 -17.49 -23.04
C ARG A 34 -12.24 -17.20 -24.31
N SER A 35 -12.83 -17.47 -25.47
CA SER A 35 -12.26 -17.03 -26.76
C SER A 35 -12.30 -15.51 -26.86
N LEU A 36 -11.14 -14.89 -27.08
CA LEU A 36 -11.06 -13.44 -27.26
C LEU A 36 -11.23 -13.09 -28.75
N PRO A 37 -12.10 -12.14 -29.10
CA PRO A 37 -12.18 -11.65 -30.48
C PRO A 37 -10.92 -10.89 -30.84
N ALA A 38 -10.51 -10.96 -32.11
CA ALA A 38 -9.43 -10.13 -32.62
C ALA A 38 -9.81 -8.65 -32.53
N LEU A 39 -8.87 -7.81 -32.08
CA LEU A 39 -9.09 -6.37 -32.03
C LEU A 39 -9.04 -5.80 -33.46
N SER A 40 -9.94 -4.87 -33.76
CA SER A 40 -9.83 -4.10 -34.99
C SER A 40 -8.57 -3.20 -34.94
N PRO A 41 -7.99 -2.84 -36.10
CA PRO A 41 -6.87 -1.90 -36.15
C PRO A 41 -7.19 -0.56 -35.47
N GLN A 42 -8.41 -0.07 -35.65
CA GLN A 42 -8.87 1.21 -35.07
C GLN A 42 -8.91 1.14 -33.53
N GLU A 43 -9.39 0.04 -32.96
CA GLU A 43 -9.42 -0.14 -31.50
C GLU A 43 -8.01 -0.27 -30.93
N SER A 44 -7.12 -0.97 -31.64
CA SER A 44 -5.72 -1.11 -31.24
C SER A 44 -5.01 0.25 -31.22
N GLU A 45 -5.18 1.05 -32.27
CA GLU A 45 -4.64 2.41 -32.34
C GLU A 45 -5.21 3.32 -31.25
N ARG A 46 -6.53 3.27 -31.01
CA ARG A 46 -7.20 4.03 -29.94
C ARG A 46 -6.58 3.73 -28.57
N ARG A 47 -6.31 2.45 -28.26
CA ARG A 47 -5.65 2.04 -27.02
C ARG A 47 -4.23 2.58 -26.91
N VAL A 48 -3.44 2.51 -27.97
CA VAL A 48 -2.07 3.03 -27.99
C VAL A 48 -2.07 4.55 -27.75
N LEU A 49 -2.94 5.30 -28.42
CA LEU A 49 -3.06 6.74 -28.24
C LEU A 49 -3.51 7.11 -26.82
N LEU A 50 -4.44 6.33 -26.24
CA LEU A 50 -4.86 6.51 -24.85
C LEU A 50 -3.70 6.27 -23.88
N LEU A 51 -2.94 5.18 -24.05
CA LEU A 51 -1.79 4.88 -23.20
C LEU A 51 -0.70 5.95 -23.28
N LYS A 52 -0.42 6.49 -24.48
CA LYS A 52 0.51 7.61 -24.64
C LYS A 52 0.07 8.83 -23.84
N LYS A 53 -1.22 9.20 -23.90
CA LYS A 53 -1.80 10.29 -23.11
C LYS A 53 -1.72 10.00 -21.61
N TRP A 54 -1.99 8.76 -21.21
CA TRP A 54 -1.90 8.33 -19.82
C TRP A 54 -0.48 8.44 -19.26
N CYS A 55 0.53 8.02 -20.02
CA CYS A 55 1.94 8.17 -19.63
C CYS A 55 2.30 9.64 -19.38
N LEU A 56 1.94 10.54 -20.30
CA LEU A 56 2.19 11.97 -20.13
C LEU A 56 1.44 12.54 -18.93
N PHE A 57 0.20 12.12 -18.69
CA PHE A 57 -0.58 12.54 -17.52
C PHE A 57 0.09 12.11 -16.21
N LYS A 58 0.51 10.84 -16.10
CA LYS A 58 1.19 10.32 -14.92
C LYS A 58 2.54 10.97 -14.69
N GLN A 59 3.28 11.29 -15.75
CA GLN A 59 4.52 12.07 -15.65
C GLN A 59 4.27 13.45 -15.04
N LYS A 60 3.27 14.20 -15.53
CA LYS A 60 2.93 15.52 -14.98
C LYS A 60 2.51 15.44 -13.51
N GLN A 61 1.77 14.40 -13.12
CA GLN A 61 1.39 14.17 -11.73
C GLN A 61 2.62 13.96 -10.83
N ASP A 62 3.56 13.12 -11.26
CA ASP A 62 4.81 12.83 -10.56
C ASP A 62 5.71 14.08 -10.44
N GLU A 63 5.86 14.85 -11.52
CA GLU A 63 6.61 16.12 -11.51
C GLU A 63 6.01 17.13 -10.53
N ALA A 64 4.66 17.24 -10.48
CA ALA A 64 3.97 18.11 -9.55
C ALA A 64 4.14 17.67 -8.09
N GLU A 65 4.03 16.37 -7.81
CA GLU A 65 4.23 15.81 -6.47
C GLU A 65 5.67 16.02 -5.99
N LYS A 66 6.66 15.73 -6.84
CA LYS A 66 8.08 15.98 -6.53
C LYS A 66 8.36 17.45 -6.25
N LYS A 67 7.78 18.35 -7.04
CA LYS A 67 7.91 19.80 -6.82
C LYS A 67 7.29 20.22 -5.48
N ALA A 68 6.12 19.68 -5.13
CA ALA A 68 5.46 19.97 -3.86
C ALA A 68 6.28 19.47 -2.67
N ILE A 69 6.78 18.22 -2.71
CA ILE A 69 7.64 17.66 -1.66
C ILE A 69 8.92 18.48 -1.51
N LYS A 70 9.57 18.83 -2.63
CA LYS A 70 10.77 19.66 -2.60
C LYS A 70 10.50 21.02 -1.95
N GLY A 71 9.42 21.69 -2.33
CA GLY A 71 9.03 22.97 -1.72
C GLY A 71 8.78 22.85 -0.21
N LEU A 72 8.07 21.81 0.23
CA LEU A 72 7.83 21.56 1.66
C LEU A 72 9.14 21.35 2.44
N VAL A 73 10.08 20.59 1.88
CA VAL A 73 11.39 20.34 2.51
C VAL A 73 12.24 21.61 2.56
N GLU A 74 12.28 22.38 1.47
CA GLU A 74 13.03 23.66 1.43
C GLU A 74 12.50 24.65 2.46
N SER A 75 11.17 24.83 2.53
CA SER A 75 10.53 25.70 3.53
C SER A 75 10.75 25.20 4.96
N GLN A 76 10.68 23.90 5.21
CA GLN A 76 11.00 23.34 6.53
C GLN A 76 12.45 23.64 6.94
N GLN A 77 13.40 23.48 6.03
CA GLN A 77 14.82 23.75 6.30
C GLN A 77 15.09 25.23 6.55
N GLU A 78 14.47 26.12 5.79
CA GLU A 78 14.58 27.56 5.97
C GLU A 78 14.04 27.99 7.34
N ALA A 79 12.83 27.55 7.69
CA ALA A 79 12.23 27.84 8.99
C ALA A 79 13.09 27.32 10.16
N LEU A 80 13.72 26.15 10.03
CA LEU A 80 14.63 25.63 11.06
C LEU A 80 15.94 26.42 11.17
N ARG A 81 16.47 26.96 10.05
CA ARG A 81 17.65 27.84 10.08
C ARG A 81 17.34 29.14 10.80
N GLU A 82 16.21 29.77 10.47
CA GLU A 82 15.77 30.99 11.15
C GLU A 82 15.48 30.75 12.64
N LEU A 83 14.78 29.67 12.97
CA LEU A 83 14.50 29.30 14.37
C LEU A 83 15.78 29.15 15.19
N ARG A 84 16.84 28.60 14.60
CA ARG A 84 18.13 28.45 15.28
C ARG A 84 18.82 29.77 15.58
N LEU A 85 18.70 30.75 14.67
CA LEU A 85 19.25 32.10 14.89
C LEU A 85 18.51 32.84 16.00
N GLU A 86 17.20 32.62 16.11
CA GLU A 86 16.35 33.24 17.13
C GLU A 86 16.43 32.53 18.50
N SER A 87 16.48 31.19 18.51
CA SER A 87 16.53 30.38 19.73
C SER A 87 17.09 28.97 19.48
N GLU A 88 18.30 28.72 19.97
CA GLU A 88 18.92 27.39 19.92
C GLU A 88 18.12 26.36 20.75
N GLU A 89 17.52 26.76 21.87
CA GLU A 89 16.73 25.85 22.72
C GLU A 89 15.50 25.31 21.98
N LEU A 90 14.76 26.17 21.27
CA LEU A 90 13.59 25.77 20.50
C LEU A 90 13.97 24.93 19.28
N TYR A 91 15.10 25.25 18.62
CA TYR A 91 15.64 24.42 17.55
C TYR A 91 15.93 22.99 18.04
N GLN A 92 16.60 22.84 19.18
CA GLN A 92 16.90 21.53 19.76
C GLN A 92 15.65 20.76 20.18
N ALA A 93 14.56 21.44 20.53
CA ALA A 93 13.27 20.82 20.80
C ALA A 93 12.60 20.35 19.49
N ALA A 94 12.56 21.20 18.47
CA ALA A 94 11.88 20.93 17.20
C ALA A 94 12.49 19.79 16.37
N VAL A 95 13.81 19.56 16.48
CA VAL A 95 14.51 18.50 15.73
C VAL A 95 14.37 17.12 16.39
N ARG A 96 13.88 17.05 17.64
CA ARG A 96 13.64 15.76 18.31
C ARG A 96 12.54 14.98 17.60
N ARG A 97 12.71 13.66 17.56
CA ARG A 97 11.67 12.76 17.05
C ARG A 97 10.52 12.73 18.05
N ASP A 98 9.30 12.78 17.53
CA ASP A 98 8.09 12.55 18.32
C ASP A 98 7.92 11.05 18.56
N GLU A 99 8.01 10.63 19.82
CA GLU A 99 7.81 9.24 20.24
C GLU A 99 6.36 8.79 20.09
N GLY A 100 5.39 9.73 20.04
CA GLY A 100 3.97 9.46 19.83
C GLY A 100 3.59 9.23 18.36
N LEU A 101 4.51 9.39 17.42
CA LEU A 101 4.22 9.27 15.99
C LEU A 101 3.89 7.83 15.58
N PHE A 102 4.43 6.82 16.27
CA PHE A 102 4.21 5.42 15.96
C PHE A 102 3.52 4.68 17.12
N PRO A 103 2.53 3.81 16.84
CA PRO A 103 2.04 3.40 15.52
C PRO A 103 1.07 4.41 14.88
N PHE A 104 1.36 4.86 13.65
CA PHE A 104 0.46 5.71 12.85
C PHE A 104 -0.56 4.85 12.09
N GLN A 105 -1.85 5.14 12.26
CA GLN A 105 -2.94 4.49 11.53
C GLN A 105 -3.84 5.54 10.89
N ARG A 106 -4.24 5.27 9.64
CA ARG A 106 -5.17 6.12 8.89
C ARG A 106 -5.93 5.26 7.88
N ASP A 107 -7.25 5.34 7.94
CA ASP A 107 -8.11 4.72 6.93
C ASP A 107 -8.09 5.53 5.63
N GLY A 108 -8.20 4.81 4.51
CA GLY A 108 -8.36 5.42 3.19
C GLY A 108 -9.71 6.13 3.05
N PRO A 109 -9.85 7.03 2.06
CA PRO A 109 -11.13 7.67 1.79
C PRO A 109 -12.18 6.64 1.35
N THR A 110 -13.43 6.82 1.80
CA THR A 110 -14.58 6.04 1.30
C THR A 110 -15.15 6.66 0.03
N TYR A 111 -15.83 5.85 -0.78
CA TYR A 111 -16.51 6.35 -1.98
C TYR A 111 -17.68 7.28 -1.63
N THR A 112 -18.40 6.96 -0.55
CA THR A 112 -19.49 7.77 0.01
C THR A 112 -19.30 7.96 1.52
N PRO A 113 -19.67 9.12 2.07
CA PRO A 113 -19.68 9.32 3.53
C PRO A 113 -20.70 8.41 4.24
N PRO A 114 -20.53 8.17 5.56
CA PRO A 114 -21.50 7.43 6.36
C PRO A 114 -22.87 8.11 6.36
N LEU A 115 -23.94 7.30 6.37
CA LEU A 115 -25.32 7.78 6.49
C LEU A 115 -25.73 7.81 7.98
N PRO A 116 -26.08 8.99 8.56
CA PRO A 116 -26.55 9.06 9.94
C PRO A 116 -27.84 8.26 10.14
N GLY A 117 -27.89 7.44 11.18
CA GLY A 117 -29.07 6.63 11.51
C GLY A 117 -29.26 5.37 10.66
N TYR A 118 -28.24 4.96 9.89
CA TYR A 118 -28.27 3.67 9.21
C TYR A 118 -28.12 2.52 10.20
N ASP A 119 -29.11 1.61 10.20
CA ASP A 119 -29.10 0.40 11.00
C ASP A 119 -28.77 -0.81 10.10
N PRO A 120 -27.56 -1.38 10.21
CA PRO A 120 -27.17 -2.53 9.39
C PRO A 120 -27.90 -3.81 9.85
N PRO A 121 -28.17 -4.76 8.92
CA PRO A 121 -28.77 -6.03 9.29
C PRO A 121 -27.87 -6.86 10.21
N GLU A 122 -28.47 -7.66 11.08
CA GLU A 122 -27.75 -8.60 11.94
C GLU A 122 -27.02 -9.70 11.15
N GLY A 123 -25.89 -10.15 11.67
CA GLY A 123 -25.09 -11.22 11.06
C GLY A 123 -24.01 -11.76 11.99
N LYS A 124 -23.37 -12.86 11.56
CA LYS A 124 -22.26 -13.49 12.29
C LYS A 124 -21.00 -13.49 11.44
N CYS A 125 -19.89 -13.01 12.02
CA CYS A 125 -18.56 -13.16 11.44
C CYS A 125 -17.94 -14.47 11.96
N ILE A 126 -17.60 -15.40 11.06
CA ILE A 126 -16.88 -16.64 11.37
C ILE A 126 -15.55 -16.57 10.64
N ASP A 127 -14.44 -16.60 11.39
CA ASP A 127 -13.11 -16.68 10.79
C ASP A 127 -12.88 -18.08 10.21
N ILE A 128 -12.51 -18.13 8.93
CA ILE A 128 -12.21 -19.36 8.17
C ILE A 128 -10.77 -19.37 7.66
N THR A 129 -9.92 -18.47 8.17
CA THR A 129 -8.50 -18.39 7.83
C THR A 129 -7.82 -19.73 8.13
N LYS A 130 -7.16 -20.30 7.13
CA LYS A 130 -6.46 -21.58 7.29
C LYS A 130 -5.26 -21.41 8.21
N VAL A 131 -5.18 -22.28 9.22
CA VAL A 131 -4.02 -22.36 10.11
C VAL A 131 -3.01 -23.33 9.50
N TYR A 132 -1.78 -22.84 9.30
CA TYR A 132 -0.66 -23.63 8.81
C TYR A 132 0.24 -24.00 9.99
N THR A 133 0.39 -25.29 10.27
CA THR A 133 1.21 -25.81 11.36
C THR A 133 2.51 -26.40 10.84
N GLN A 134 3.61 -26.09 11.51
CA GLN A 134 4.95 -26.65 11.26
C GLN A 134 5.21 -27.89 12.12
#